data_AF-A0A9X6AHV5-F1
#
_entry.id   AF-A0A9X6AHV5-F1
#
_cell.length_a   1.000
_cell.length_b   1.000
_cell.length_c   1.000
_cell.angle_alpha   90.00
_cell.angle_beta   90.00
_cell.angle_gamma   90.00
#
_symmetry.space_group_name_H-M   'P 1'
#
loop_
_entity.id
_entity.type
_entity.pdbx_description
1 polymer ?
#
loop_
_entity_poly.entity_id
_entity_poly.type
_entity_poly.pdbx_seq_one_letter_code
_entity_poly.pdbx_strand_id
1 'polypeptide(L)'
;MRSQGVRSVNAWQYAQQPLPDASGQAVWVCTRADTWRGYGTRVLAQFHTPGGAYGAIAAKAENSPACGSRDPHVLAGVLWKSGTGDWYLLAAGSKDTASISTTGRVSGSARGALLAVRTKQGDQAGLKGTLTDGRTVDGLR
;
A
#
# COMPACT_ATOMS: atom_id res chain seq x y z
N MET A 1 16.91 -17.43 -27.79
CA MET A 1 16.06 -16.52 -26.99
C MET A 1 16.27 -16.82 -25.52
N ARG A 2 16.77 -15.88 -24.70
CA ARG A 2 16.92 -16.08 -23.25
C ARG A 2 15.72 -15.47 -22.56
N SER A 3 14.88 -16.30 -21.94
CA SER A 3 13.62 -15.98 -21.26
C SER A 3 13.70 -14.67 -20.47
N GLN A 4 13.24 -13.58 -21.08
CA GLN A 4 13.04 -12.27 -20.43
C GLN A 4 11.61 -12.12 -19.88
N GLY A 5 10.85 -13.22 -19.88
CA GLY A 5 9.44 -13.22 -19.53
C GLY A 5 9.19 -13.24 -18.03
N VAL A 6 7.93 -13.02 -17.69
CA VAL A 6 7.37 -13.22 -16.36
C VAL A 6 7.41 -14.71 -16.03
N ARG A 7 7.89 -15.04 -14.84
CA ARG A 7 7.86 -16.38 -14.27
C ARG A 7 6.54 -16.63 -13.56
N SER A 8 6.10 -15.68 -12.75
CA SER A 8 4.88 -15.78 -11.96
C SER A 8 4.34 -14.39 -11.63
N VAL A 9 3.02 -14.29 -11.51
CA VAL A 9 2.34 -13.13 -10.94
C VAL A 9 1.49 -13.62 -9.78
N ASN A 10 1.70 -13.04 -8.62
CA ASN A 10 0.90 -13.31 -7.43
C ASN A 10 0.25 -12.01 -6.97
N ALA A 11 -1.01 -12.07 -6.57
CA ALA A 11 -1.74 -10.96 -5.98
C ALA A 11 -2.43 -11.44 -4.70
N TRP A 12 -2.31 -10.69 -3.61
CA TRP A 12 -3.05 -10.96 -2.38
C TRP A 12 -3.55 -9.67 -1.77
N GLN A 13 -4.73 -9.78 -1.20
CA GLN A 13 -5.27 -8.79 -0.30
C GLN A 13 -4.48 -8.81 1.01
N TYR A 14 -3.90 -7.68 1.40
CA TYR A 14 -3.16 -7.57 2.67
C TYR A 14 -3.90 -6.75 3.73
N ALA A 15 -4.86 -5.92 3.34
CA ALA A 15 -5.70 -5.15 4.26
C ALA A 15 -7.09 -4.84 3.68
N GLN A 16 -8.05 -4.64 4.58
CA GLN A 16 -9.34 -4.01 4.29
C GLN A 16 -9.42 -2.75 5.14
N GLN A 17 -9.84 -1.63 4.54
CA GLN A 17 -9.87 -0.33 5.19
C GLN A 17 -11.26 0.28 5.09
N PRO A 18 -11.96 0.47 6.22
CA PRO A 18 -13.17 1.29 6.25
C PRO A 18 -12.88 2.70 5.74
N LEU A 19 -13.72 3.20 4.84
CA LEU A 19 -13.60 4.54 4.30
C LEU A 19 -14.12 5.57 5.32
N PRO A 20 -13.40 6.71 5.52
CA PRO A 20 -13.78 7.72 6.51
C PRO A 20 -15.17 8.35 6.30
N ASP A 21 -15.73 8.30 5.08
CA ASP A 21 -17.07 8.81 4.76
C ASP A 21 -18.18 7.76 4.88
N ALA A 22 -17.87 6.59 5.44
CA ALA A 22 -18.77 5.45 5.58
C ALA A 22 -19.33 4.89 4.25
N SER A 23 -18.71 5.20 3.10
CA SER A 23 -19.10 4.65 1.79
C SER A 23 -18.77 3.17 1.58
N GLY A 24 -18.15 2.52 2.57
CA GLY A 24 -17.88 1.09 2.59
C GLY A 24 -16.44 0.75 2.99
N GLN A 25 -15.96 -0.40 2.54
CA GLN A 25 -14.60 -0.88 2.81
C GLN A 25 -13.78 -0.92 1.51
N ALA A 26 -12.66 -0.22 1.51
CA ALA A 26 -11.66 -0.37 0.47
C ALA A 26 -10.78 -1.59 0.72
N VAL A 27 -10.25 -2.16 -0.36
CA VAL A 27 -9.38 -3.33 -0.34
C VAL A 27 -7.98 -2.92 -0.81
N TRP A 28 -6.97 -3.36 -0.07
CA TRP A 28 -5.58 -3.18 -0.43
C TRP A 28 -4.99 -4.50 -0.94
N VAL A 29 -4.48 -4.47 -2.17
CA VAL A 29 -3.88 -5.63 -2.84
C VAL A 29 -2.43 -5.34 -3.13
N CYS A 30 -1.56 -6.31 -2.89
CA CYS A 30 -0.21 -6.25 -3.42
C CYS A 30 -0.02 -7.31 -4.49
N THR A 31 0.47 -6.87 -5.65
CA THR A 31 0.75 -7.69 -6.81
C THR A 31 2.24 -7.74 -7.06
N ARG A 32 2.82 -8.93 -7.12
CA ARG A 32 4.23 -9.18 -7.42
C ARG A 32 4.36 -9.98 -8.70
N ALA A 33 5.12 -9.45 -9.65
CA ALA A 33 5.55 -10.14 -10.85
C ALA A 33 7.04 -10.49 -10.72
N ASP A 34 7.35 -11.78 -10.67
CA ASP A 34 8.71 -12.30 -10.70
C ASP A 34 9.12 -12.66 -12.12
N THR A 35 10.41 -12.54 -12.43
CA THR A 35 10.95 -12.93 -13.73
C THR A 35 11.77 -14.20 -13.60
N TRP A 36 12.00 -14.88 -14.73
CA TRP A 36 12.86 -16.06 -14.78
C TRP A 36 14.32 -15.78 -14.39
N ARG A 37 14.78 -14.54 -14.53
CA ARG A 37 16.16 -14.16 -14.20
C ARG A 37 16.38 -13.86 -12.72
N GLY A 38 15.32 -13.80 -11.92
CA GLY A 38 15.38 -13.46 -10.50
C GLY A 38 15.60 -11.97 -10.20
N TYR A 39 15.74 -11.13 -11.24
CA TYR A 39 15.79 -9.67 -11.18
C TYR A 39 14.78 -9.05 -12.15
N GLY A 40 14.49 -7.75 -12.03
CA GLY A 40 13.41 -7.10 -12.78
C GLY A 40 12.03 -7.41 -12.21
N THR A 41 11.97 -7.79 -10.92
CA THR A 41 10.70 -8.04 -10.23
C THR A 41 9.93 -6.73 -10.11
N ARG A 42 8.63 -6.76 -10.34
CA ARG A 42 7.77 -5.58 -10.21
C ARG A 42 6.74 -5.82 -9.12
N VAL A 43 6.61 -4.85 -8.23
CA VAL A 43 5.64 -4.88 -7.13
C VAL A 43 4.72 -3.68 -7.28
N LEU A 44 3.41 -3.91 -7.20
CA LEU A 44 2.37 -2.88 -7.21
C LEU A 44 1.53 -3.02 -5.95
N ALA A 45 1.40 -1.94 -5.19
CA ALA A 45 0.37 -1.83 -4.16
C ALA A 45 -0.82 -1.09 -4.75
N GLN A 46 -2.00 -1.68 -4.65
CA GLN A 46 -3.24 -1.21 -5.27
C GLN A 46 -4.29 -0.94 -4.21
N PHE A 47 -5.05 0.13 -4.43
CA PHE A 47 -6.18 0.53 -3.59
C PHE A 47 -7.48 0.41 -4.39
N HIS A 48 -8.39 -0.43 -3.93
CA HIS A 48 -9.68 -0.68 -4.58
C HIS A 48 -10.81 -0.11 -3.72
N THR A 49 -11.58 0.81 -4.26
CA THR A 49 -12.78 1.34 -3.58
C THR A 49 -13.95 0.37 -3.72
N PRO A 50 -14.94 0.42 -2.79
CA PRO A 50 -16.20 -0.32 -2.95
C PRO A 50 -16.84 -0.06 -4.32
N GLY A 51 -17.24 -1.12 -5.02
CA GLY A 51 -17.89 -1.03 -6.34
C GLY A 51 -17.00 -0.53 -7.48
N GLY A 52 -15.72 -0.23 -7.23
CA GLY A 52 -14.78 0.20 -8.25
C GLY A 52 -14.29 -0.98 -9.09
N ALA A 53 -14.39 -0.87 -10.42
CA ALA A 53 -13.89 -1.88 -11.34
C ALA A 53 -12.36 -1.99 -11.35
N TYR A 54 -11.65 -0.90 -11.05
CA TYR A 54 -10.20 -0.80 -11.12
C TYR A 54 -9.60 -0.35 -9.79
N GLY A 55 -8.42 -0.86 -9.48
CA GLY A 55 -7.61 -0.39 -8.35
C GLY A 55 -6.68 0.75 -8.78
N ALA A 56 -6.61 1.79 -7.96
CA ALA A 56 -5.60 2.83 -8.11
C ALA A 56 -4.23 2.29 -7.72
N ILE A 57 -3.17 2.60 -8.49
CA ILE A 57 -1.80 2.26 -8.10
C ILE A 57 -1.37 3.24 -7.00
N ALA A 58 -1.33 2.76 -5.76
CA ALA A 58 -0.89 3.54 -4.60
C ALA A 58 0.64 3.64 -4.55
N ALA A 59 1.33 2.56 -4.92
CA ALA A 59 2.78 2.54 -4.99
C ALA A 59 3.27 1.47 -5.97
N LYS A 60 4.49 1.65 -6.45
CA LYS A 60 5.20 0.71 -7.33
C LYS A 60 6.65 0.62 -6.89
N ALA A 61 7.25 -0.56 -7.04
CA ALA A 61 8.67 -0.76 -6.83
C ALA A 61 9.22 -1.76 -7.84
N GLU A 62 10.47 -1.57 -8.25
CA GLU A 62 11.23 -2.54 -9.04
C GLU A 62 12.35 -3.14 -8.20
N ASN A 63 12.65 -4.43 -8.40
CA ASN A 63 13.68 -5.16 -7.66
C ASN A 63 13.49 -5.18 -6.13
N SER A 64 12.26 -5.01 -5.65
CA SER A 64 11.93 -5.04 -4.22
C SER A 64 11.66 -6.47 -3.72
N PRO A 65 12.08 -6.83 -2.49
CA PRO A 65 11.71 -8.10 -1.87
C PRO A 65 10.28 -8.11 -1.32
N ALA A 66 9.67 -6.91 -1.17
CA ALA A 66 8.34 -6.73 -0.63
C ALA A 66 7.36 -7.65 -1.35
N CYS A 67 6.30 -8.00 -0.64
CA CYS A 67 5.22 -8.74 -1.25
C CYS A 67 5.70 -10.13 -1.76
N GLY A 68 6.70 -10.72 -1.12
CA GLY A 68 7.31 -11.97 -1.55
C GLY A 68 7.69 -12.87 -0.38
N SER A 69 8.17 -14.09 -0.68
CA SER A 69 8.59 -15.03 0.35
C SER A 69 9.79 -14.54 1.18
N ARG A 70 10.61 -13.64 0.61
CA ARG A 70 11.75 -13.03 1.30
C ARG A 70 11.31 -11.91 2.26
N ASP A 71 10.28 -11.16 1.87
CA ASP A 71 9.72 -10.09 2.67
C ASP A 71 8.21 -9.95 2.37
N PRO A 72 7.33 -10.46 3.25
CA PRO A 72 5.89 -10.41 3.04
C PRO A 72 5.28 -9.03 3.40
N HIS A 73 6.07 -8.11 3.96
CA HIS A 73 5.55 -6.85 4.48
C HIS A 73 5.41 -5.82 3.36
N VAL A 74 4.33 -5.04 3.42
CA VAL A 74 4.08 -3.91 2.53
C VAL A 74 3.39 -2.81 3.32
N LEU A 75 3.73 -1.57 2.98
CA LEU A 75 3.07 -0.37 3.44
C LEU A 75 2.86 0.54 2.23
N ALA A 76 1.64 0.99 2.00
CA ALA A 76 1.32 1.90 0.90
C ALA A 76 0.24 2.89 1.30
N GLY A 77 0.16 3.99 0.56
CA GLY A 77 -0.85 5.02 0.78
C GLY A 77 -1.32 5.69 -0.49
N VAL A 78 -2.52 6.25 -0.44
CA VAL A 78 -3.17 6.94 -1.54
C VAL A 78 -3.82 8.22 -1.04
N LEU A 79 -3.80 9.27 -1.86
CA LEU A 79 -4.70 10.40 -1.68
C LEU A 79 -6.06 10.01 -2.26
N TRP A 80 -7.07 9.99 -1.40
CA TRP A 80 -8.43 9.66 -1.78
C TRP A 80 -9.38 10.80 -1.43
N LYS A 81 -10.32 11.07 -2.33
CA LYS A 81 -11.37 12.06 -2.15
C LYS A 81 -12.67 11.34 -1.83
N SER A 82 -13.27 11.69 -0.71
CA SER A 82 -14.58 11.20 -0.29
C SER A 82 -15.71 11.66 -1.20
N GLY A 83 -16.86 11.01 -1.10
CA GLY A 83 -18.07 11.42 -1.83
C GLY A 83 -18.54 12.84 -1.49
N THR A 84 -18.26 13.33 -0.28
CA THR A 84 -18.56 14.70 0.17
C THR A 84 -17.50 15.72 -0.25
N GLY A 85 -16.40 15.27 -0.86
CA GLY A 85 -15.37 16.13 -1.44
C GLY A 85 -14.15 16.37 -0.55
N ASP A 86 -14.13 15.82 0.65
CA ASP A 86 -13.00 15.89 1.58
C ASP A 86 -11.87 14.97 1.15
N TRP A 87 -10.64 15.47 1.25
CA TRP A 87 -9.43 14.72 0.94
C TRP A 87 -8.86 14.03 2.17
N TYR A 88 -8.43 12.79 1.97
CA TYR A 88 -7.78 11.97 2.97
C TYR A 88 -6.52 11.34 2.39
N LEU A 89 -5.48 11.27 3.22
CA LEU A 89 -4.42 10.30 3.04
C LEU A 89 -4.87 9.01 3.73
N LEU A 90 -5.10 7.98 2.92
CA LEU A 90 -5.36 6.63 3.40
C LEU A 90 -4.07 5.82 3.27
N ALA A 91 -3.71 5.05 4.27
CA ALA A 91 -2.60 4.12 4.19
C ALA A 91 -2.93 2.80 4.90
N ALA A 92 -2.34 1.72 4.39
CA ALA A 92 -2.42 0.42 4.99
C ALA A 92 -1.09 -0.32 4.96
N GLY A 93 -0.83 -1.07 6.03
CA GLY A 93 0.26 -2.01 6.15
C GLY A 93 -0.23 -3.47 6.16
N SER A 94 0.70 -4.42 6.02
CA SER A 94 0.42 -5.85 6.24
C SER A 94 -0.14 -6.13 7.64
N LYS A 95 -0.79 -7.29 7.81
CA LYS A 95 -1.52 -7.70 9.04
C LYS A 95 -0.77 -7.55 10.36
N ASP A 96 0.55 -7.61 10.32
CA ASP A 96 1.45 -7.56 11.47
C ASP A 96 2.04 -6.15 11.69
N THR A 97 1.50 -5.13 11.01
CA THR A 97 1.81 -3.72 11.26
C THR A 97 1.16 -3.26 12.56
N ALA A 98 1.99 -2.86 13.52
CA ALA A 98 1.57 -2.39 14.83
C ALA A 98 1.23 -0.88 14.85
N SER A 99 1.86 -0.08 14.00
CA SER A 99 1.54 1.34 13.86
C SER A 99 1.97 1.89 12.51
N ILE A 100 1.32 2.98 12.09
CA ILE A 100 1.66 3.73 10.89
C ILE A 100 1.74 5.21 11.26
N SER A 101 2.73 5.89 10.70
CA SER A 101 2.93 7.34 10.79
C SER A 101 3.23 7.92 9.42
N THR A 102 2.81 9.16 9.21
CA THR A 102 3.23 9.94 8.05
C THR A 102 4.56 10.62 8.32
N THR A 103 5.30 10.88 7.25
CA THR A 103 6.49 11.73 7.27
C THR A 103 6.33 12.85 6.25
N GLY A 104 6.63 14.09 6.62
CA GLY A 104 6.53 15.25 5.73
C GLY A 104 5.40 16.21 6.12
N ARG A 105 4.71 16.79 5.12
CA ARG A 105 3.76 17.91 5.33
C ARG A 105 2.42 17.48 5.91
N VAL A 106 1.98 16.26 5.63
CA VAL A 106 0.82 15.66 6.30
C VAL A 106 1.30 15.04 7.59
N SER A 107 0.73 15.43 8.72
CA SER A 107 1.05 14.86 10.03
C SER A 107 -0.10 14.00 10.51
N GLY A 108 0.18 12.75 10.84
CA GLY A 108 -0.77 11.84 11.45
C GLY A 108 -0.12 10.51 11.78
N SER A 109 -0.69 9.84 12.77
CA SER A 109 -0.29 8.48 13.15
C SER A 109 -1.50 7.71 13.64
N ALA A 110 -1.43 6.39 13.52
CA ALA A 110 -2.44 5.48 14.01
C ALA A 110 -1.77 4.22 14.56
N ARG A 111 -2.40 3.63 15.57
CA ARG A 111 -2.10 2.26 16.00
C ARG A 111 -2.80 1.28 15.06
N GLY A 112 -2.16 0.15 14.82
CA GLY A 112 -2.60 -0.87 13.88
C GLY A 112 -2.14 -0.63 12.45
N ALA A 113 -2.68 -1.45 11.55
CA ALA A 113 -2.27 -1.53 10.16
C ALA A 113 -2.99 -0.55 9.23
N LEU A 114 -3.78 0.39 9.75
CA LEU A 114 -4.57 1.33 8.97
C LEU A 114 -4.37 2.75 9.46
N LEU A 115 -4.34 3.70 8.53
CA LEU A 115 -4.25 5.12 8.79
C LEU A 115 -5.22 5.86 7.86
N ALA A 116 -5.94 6.82 8.43
CA ALA A 116 -6.74 7.79 7.69
C ALA A 116 -6.52 9.17 8.29
N VAL A 117 -5.97 10.10 7.50
CA VAL A 117 -5.64 11.46 7.93
C VAL A 117 -6.26 12.44 6.96
N ARG A 118 -6.99 13.43 7.47
CA ARG A 118 -7.53 14.49 6.61
C ARG A 118 -6.39 15.33 6.04
N THR A 119 -6.47 15.63 4.76
CA THR A 119 -5.41 16.31 4.02
C THR A 119 -5.99 17.24 2.97
N LYS A 120 -5.16 17.85 2.13
CA LYS A 120 -5.59 18.62 0.97
C LYS A 120 -5.17 17.93 -0.32
N GLN A 121 -5.80 18.33 -1.42
CA GLN A 121 -5.43 17.87 -2.76
C GLN A 121 -3.95 18.17 -3.03
N GLY A 122 -3.22 17.18 -3.56
CA GLY A 122 -1.81 17.35 -3.95
C GLY A 122 -0.81 17.29 -2.80
N ASP A 123 -1.25 17.08 -1.56
CA ASP A 123 -0.33 16.87 -0.45
C ASP A 123 0.43 15.56 -0.59
N GLN A 124 1.75 15.61 -0.44
CA GLN A 124 2.59 14.43 -0.44
C GLN A 124 3.03 14.11 0.98
N ALA A 125 3.01 12.83 1.32
CA ALA A 125 3.50 12.30 2.57
C ALA A 125 4.25 11.00 2.31
N GLY A 126 5.42 10.88 2.92
CA GLY A 126 6.03 9.57 3.11
C GLY A 126 5.28 8.79 4.19
N LEU A 127 5.51 7.49 4.24
CA LEU A 127 4.92 6.59 5.21
C LEU A 127 6.02 5.82 5.91
N LYS A 128 5.86 5.66 7.22
CA LYS A 128 6.68 4.78 8.06
C LYS A 128 5.78 3.96 8.96
N GLY A 129 6.00 2.66 8.98
CA GLY A 129 5.32 1.70 9.82
C GLY A 129 6.27 1.05 10.82
N THR A 130 5.70 0.56 11.91
CA THR A 130 6.38 -0.33 12.86
C THR A 130 5.62 -1.65 12.89
N LEU A 131 6.33 -2.77 12.74
CA LEU A 131 5.77 -4.11 12.85
C LEU A 131 5.62 -4.51 14.32
N THR A 132 4.82 -5.55 14.56
CA THR A 132 4.59 -6.10 15.91
C THR A 132 5.84 -6.62 16.60
N ASP A 133 6.88 -6.99 15.84
CA ASP A 133 8.20 -7.38 16.35
C ASP A 133 9.16 -6.19 16.57
N GLY A 134 8.69 -4.96 16.34
CA GLY A 134 9.46 -3.73 16.52
C GLY A 134 10.30 -3.30 15.30
N ARG A 135 10.41 -4.12 14.24
CA ARG A 135 11.08 -3.70 13.01
C ARG A 135 10.31 -2.59 12.32
N THR A 136 11.01 -1.71 11.62
CA THR A 136 10.38 -0.65 10.81
C THR A 136 10.18 -1.11 9.37
N VAL A 137 9.10 -0.63 8.75
CA VAL A 137 8.81 -0.79 7.32
C VAL A 137 8.53 0.58 6.71
N ASP A 138 9.16 0.88 5.59
CA ASP A 138 8.91 2.11 4.84
C ASP A 138 7.80 1.92 3.82
N GLY A 139 7.19 3.03 3.39
CA GLY A 139 6.28 3.02 2.25
C GLY A 139 6.94 2.50 0.98
N LEU A 140 6.23 1.65 0.24
CA LEU A 140 6.68 1.08 -1.04
C LEU A 140 7.01 2.20 -2.05
N ARG A 141 8.16 2.10 -2.74
CA ARG A 141 8.68 3.09 -3.69
C ARG A 141 9.62 2.49 -4.72
#